data_AF-A0A966U6B1-F1
#
_entry.id   AF-A0A966U6B1-F1
#
_cell.length_a   1.000
_cell.length_b   1.000
_cell.length_c   1.000
_cell.angle_alpha   90.00
_cell.angle_beta   90.00
_cell.angle_gamma   90.00
#
_symmetry.space_group_name_H-M   'P 1'
#
loop_
_entity.id
_entity.type
_entity.pdbx_description
1 polymer ?
#
loop_
_entity_poly.entity_id
_entity_poly.type
_entity_poly.pdbx_seq_one_letter_code
_entity_poly.pdbx_strand_id
1 'polypeptide(L)'
;MVMEGYWVWPEGGSFFGIPLSNYLGWLGVSALLMVVLEVALPPRDTQRTPVVQYVAVAVMETIGFVFFFGDPAVGVWGALTMGTLGVVALMRSTRAN
;
A
#
# COMPACT_ATOMS: atom_id res chain seq x y z
N MET A 1 -10.51 10.97 -4.40
CA MET A 1 -9.77 12.24 -4.25
C MET A 1 -9.40 12.83 -5.59
N VAL A 2 -8.54 12.18 -6.39
CA VAL A 2 -8.08 12.74 -7.67
C VAL A 2 -9.15 12.61 -8.77
N MET A 3 -9.70 11.42 -8.97
CA MET A 3 -10.79 11.19 -9.95
C MET A 3 -12.08 11.95 -9.62
N GLU A 4 -12.29 12.28 -8.34
CA GLU A 4 -13.42 13.08 -7.86
C GLU A 4 -13.17 14.59 -7.97
N GLY A 5 -11.99 15.02 -8.43
CA GLY A 5 -11.63 16.43 -8.54
C GLY A 5 -11.33 17.16 -7.23
N TYR A 6 -11.38 16.48 -6.08
CA TYR A 6 -11.03 17.07 -4.77
C TYR A 6 -9.55 17.40 -4.64
N TRP A 7 -8.70 16.75 -5.42
CA TRP A 7 -7.28 17.00 -5.43
C TRP A 7 -6.74 16.95 -6.85
N VAL A 8 -6.14 18.03 -7.31
CA VAL A 8 -5.61 18.18 -8.67
C VAL A 8 -4.24 18.81 -8.64
N TRP A 9 -3.36 18.34 -9.53
CA TRP A 9 -2.07 18.97 -9.80
C TRP A 9 -2.23 19.91 -11.00
N PRO A 10 -1.86 21.20 -10.89
CA PRO A 10 -2.01 22.15 -11.99
C PRO A 10 -1.29 21.71 -13.28
N GLU A 11 -0.12 21.11 -13.15
CA GLU A 11 0.69 20.61 -14.27
C GLU A 11 0.22 19.23 -14.78
N GLY A 12 -0.79 18.64 -14.12
CA GLY A 12 -1.27 17.29 -14.40
C GLY A 12 -0.26 16.21 -14.00
N GLY A 13 -0.46 14.99 -14.53
CA GLY A 13 0.41 13.86 -14.21
C GLY A 13 0.18 12.69 -15.15
N SER A 14 1.24 11.94 -15.45
CA SER A 14 1.24 10.88 -16.45
C SER A 14 0.50 9.61 -16.01
N PHE A 15 0.19 9.46 -14.72
CA PHE A 15 -0.45 8.28 -14.17
C PHE A 15 -1.64 8.69 -13.29
N PHE A 16 -2.87 8.43 -13.73
CA PHE A 16 -4.10 8.86 -13.07
C PHE A 16 -4.18 10.36 -12.74
N GLY A 17 -3.53 11.22 -13.54
CA GLY A 17 -3.45 12.67 -13.28
C GLY A 17 -2.47 13.06 -12.16
N ILE A 18 -1.65 12.11 -11.70
CA ILE A 18 -0.70 12.27 -10.59
C ILE A 18 0.75 12.25 -11.14
N PRO A 19 1.60 13.23 -10.79
CA PRO A 19 3.01 13.22 -11.18
C PRO A 19 3.77 12.01 -10.61
N LEU A 20 4.69 11.44 -11.39
CA LEU A 20 5.52 10.31 -10.92
C LEU A 20 6.33 10.66 -9.66
N SER A 21 6.73 11.91 -9.50
CA SER A 21 7.43 12.40 -8.30
C SER A 21 6.62 12.21 -7.02
N ASN A 22 5.28 12.26 -7.07
CA ASN A 22 4.43 12.02 -5.92
C ASN A 22 4.51 10.56 -5.45
N TYR A 23 4.45 9.61 -6.38
CA TYR A 23 4.60 8.18 -6.06
C TYR A 23 5.99 7.88 -5.51
N LEU A 24 7.03 8.44 -6.13
CA LEU A 24 8.41 8.30 -5.66
C LEU A 24 8.61 8.93 -4.28
N GLY A 25 7.97 10.08 -4.01
CA GLY A 25 7.99 10.73 -2.71
C GLY A 25 7.37 9.85 -1.63
N TRP A 26 6.19 9.28 -1.88
CA TRP A 26 5.54 8.35 -0.95
C TRP A 26 6.36 7.08 -0.71
N LEU A 27 6.96 6.51 -1.76
CA LEU A 27 7.84 5.37 -1.63
C LEU A 27 9.09 5.71 -0.80
N GLY A 28 9.73 6.85 -1.12
CA GLY A 28 10.95 7.30 -0.46
C GLY A 28 10.74 7.62 1.02
N VAL A 29 9.69 8.37 1.37
CA VAL A 29 9.39 8.68 2.77
C VAL A 29 9.00 7.42 3.54
N SER A 30 8.27 6.48 2.93
CA SER A 30 7.90 5.22 3.59
C SER A 30 9.13 4.36 3.84
N ALA A 31 10.03 4.22 2.86
CA ALA A 31 11.28 3.50 3.02
C ALA A 31 12.17 4.13 4.10
N LEU A 32 12.29 5.47 4.11
CA LEU A 32 13.02 6.19 5.14
C LEU A 32 12.43 5.95 6.52
N LEU A 33 11.10 6.03 6.67
CA LEU A 33 10.43 5.77 7.93
C LEU A 33 10.68 4.33 8.42
N MET A 34 10.60 3.33 7.53
CA MET A 34 10.91 1.95 7.90
C MET A 34 12.36 1.80 8.38
N VAL A 35 13.33 2.40 7.68
CA VAL A 35 14.74 2.39 8.09
C VAL A 35 14.94 3.08 9.45
N VAL A 36 14.35 4.25 9.64
CA VAL A 36 14.44 4.99 10.90
C VAL A 36 13.85 4.18 12.05
N LEU A 37 12.69 3.55 11.86
CA LEU A 37 12.05 2.74 12.88
C LEU A 37 12.86 1.47 13.22
N GLU A 38 13.44 0.82 12.20
CA GLU A 38 14.30 -0.36 12.40
C GLU A 38 15.57 -0.03 13.20
N VAL A 39 16.14 1.16 12.99
CA VAL A 39 17.34 1.61 13.71
C VAL A 39 17.01 2.15 15.11
N ALA A 40 15.88 2.85 15.26
CA ALA A 40 15.54 3.56 16.49
C ALA A 40 14.86 2.69 17.56
N LEU A 41 14.26 1.55 17.16
CA LEU A 41 13.50 0.69 18.05
C LEU A 41 14.23 -0.63 18.31
N PRO A 42 14.05 -1.26 19.49
CA PRO A 42 14.62 -2.58 19.75
C PRO A 42 13.98 -3.63 18.81
N PRO A 43 14.72 -4.72 18.50
CA PRO A 43 14.18 -5.83 17.73
C PRO A 43 12.86 -6.35 18.34
N ARG A 44 11.90 -6.66 17.48
CA ARG A 44 10.61 -7.23 17.88
C ARG A 44 10.41 -8.59 17.25
N ASP A 45 9.84 -9.51 18.01
CA ASP A 45 9.41 -10.80 17.47
C ASP A 45 8.36 -10.59 16.38
N THR A 46 8.37 -11.48 15.40
CA THR A 46 7.41 -11.42 14.29
C THR A 46 6.00 -11.67 14.82
N GLN A 47 5.15 -10.65 14.79
CA GLN A 47 3.75 -10.77 15.18
C GLN A 47 2.88 -11.03 13.96
N ARG A 48 1.94 -11.97 14.08
CA ARG A 48 0.99 -12.30 12.99
C ARG A 48 -0.10 -11.23 12.84
N THR A 49 -0.44 -10.50 13.90
CA THR A 49 -1.54 -9.53 13.92
C THR A 49 -1.36 -8.40 12.89
N PRO A 50 -0.21 -7.70 12.79
CA PRO A 50 0.00 -6.68 11.77
C PRO A 50 -0.10 -7.22 10.33
N VAL A 51 0.37 -8.46 10.11
CA VAL A 51 0.28 -9.11 8.79
C VAL A 51 -1.18 -9.37 8.40
N VAL A 52 -1.99 -9.86 9.33
CA VAL A 52 -3.43 -10.09 9.09
C VAL A 52 -4.16 -8.77 8.86
N GLN A 53 -3.85 -7.73 9.64
CA GLN A 53 -4.43 -6.40 9.45
C GLN A 53 -4.11 -5.83 8.07
N TYR A 54 -2.85 -5.93 7.65
CA TYR A 54 -2.42 -5.49 6.32
C TYR A 54 -3.17 -6.22 5.20
N VAL A 55 -3.29 -7.55 5.29
CA VAL A 55 -4.01 -8.36 4.29
C VAL A 55 -5.50 -8.02 4.27
N ALA A 56 -6.12 -7.81 5.43
CA ALA A 56 -7.51 -7.43 5.52
C ALA A 56 -7.77 -6.09 4.82
N VAL A 57 -6.91 -5.09 5.05
CA VAL A 57 -6.98 -3.79 4.36
C VAL A 57 -6.81 -3.96 2.85
N ALA A 58 -5.81 -4.72 2.41
CA ALA A 58 -5.58 -4.97 0.97
C ALA A 58 -6.81 -5.58 0.28
N VAL A 59 -7.48 -6.54 0.93
CA VAL A 59 -8.70 -7.18 0.39
C VAL A 59 -9.86 -6.19 0.36
N MET A 60 -10.08 -5.45 1.45
CA MET A 60 -11.17 -4.47 1.52
C MET A 60 -11.00 -3.35 0.48
N GLU A 61 -9.79 -2.81 0.32
CA GLU A 61 -9.49 -1.79 -0.68
C GLU A 61 -9.68 -2.32 -2.10
N THR A 62 -9.20 -3.54 -2.39
CA THR A 62 -9.41 -4.19 -3.68
C THR A 62 -10.91 -4.28 -4.02
N ILE A 63 -11.71 -4.79 -3.08
CA ILE A 63 -13.16 -4.91 -3.25
C ILE A 63 -13.80 -3.52 -3.44
N GLY A 64 -13.42 -2.54 -2.61
CA GLY A 64 -13.88 -1.16 -2.69
C GLY A 64 -13.67 -0.55 -4.08
N PHE A 65 -12.44 -0.58 -4.58
CA PHE A 65 -12.08 0.01 -5.86
C PHE A 65 -12.66 -0.73 -7.06
N VAL A 66 -12.70 -2.07 -7.02
CA VAL A 66 -13.23 -2.88 -8.13
C VAL A 66 -14.74 -2.76 -8.25
N PHE A 67 -15.49 -2.74 -7.13
CA PHE A 67 -16.94 -2.87 -7.17
C PHE A 67 -17.72 -1.60 -6.81
N PHE A 68 -17.12 -0.67 -6.05
CA PHE A 68 -17.88 0.44 -5.45
C PHE A 68 -17.39 1.83 -5.85
N PHE A 69 -16.08 2.04 -6.05
CA PHE A 69 -15.50 3.38 -6.26
C PHE A 69 -15.26 3.78 -7.72
N GLY A 70 -15.65 2.94 -8.69
CA GLY A 70 -15.58 3.30 -10.11
C GLY A 70 -14.18 3.39 -10.70
N ASP A 71 -13.15 2.92 -9.98
CA ASP A 71 -11.77 2.90 -10.46
C ASP A 71 -11.15 1.50 -10.29
N PRO A 72 -11.58 0.52 -11.12
CA PRO A 72 -11.14 -0.87 -10.98
C PRO A 72 -9.64 -1.03 -11.27
N ALA A 73 -9.04 -0.13 -12.05
CA ALA A 73 -7.61 -0.18 -12.33
C ALA A 73 -6.78 0.03 -11.07
N VAL A 74 -7.18 0.97 -10.19
CA VAL A 74 -6.57 1.16 -8.87
C VAL A 74 -6.72 -0.12 -8.02
N GLY A 75 -7.89 -0.74 -8.02
CA GLY A 75 -8.14 -1.97 -7.29
C GLY A 75 -7.26 -3.14 -7.76
N VAL A 76 -7.05 -3.28 -9.07
CA VAL A 76 -6.16 -4.31 -9.64
C VAL A 76 -4.70 -4.07 -9.26
N TRP A 77 -4.21 -2.84 -9.41
CA TRP A 77 -2.83 -2.52 -9.00
C TRP A 77 -2.61 -2.70 -7.51
N GLY A 78 -3.59 -2.32 -6.68
CA GLY A 78 -3.59 -2.57 -5.24
C GLY A 78 -3.54 -4.07 -4.92
N ALA A 79 -4.38 -4.88 -5.55
CA ALA A 79 -4.40 -6.33 -5.37
C ALA A 79 -3.07 -6.98 -5.76
N LEU A 80 -2.48 -6.59 -6.89
CA LEU A 80 -1.20 -7.13 -7.35
C LEU A 80 -0.05 -6.75 -6.42
N THR A 81 0.02 -5.50 -5.98
CA THR A 81 1.13 -5.03 -5.15
C THR A 81 0.95 -5.45 -3.69
N MET A 82 -0.14 -5.03 -3.06
CA MET A 82 -0.40 -5.31 -1.65
C MET A 82 -0.69 -6.79 -1.43
N GLY A 83 -1.45 -7.44 -2.31
CA GLY A 83 -1.76 -8.85 -2.21
C GLY A 83 -0.52 -9.74 -2.28
N THR A 84 0.40 -9.50 -3.23
CA THR A 84 1.65 -10.27 -3.31
C THR A 84 2.49 -10.10 -2.04
N LEU A 85 2.67 -8.87 -1.54
CA LEU A 85 3.39 -8.63 -0.30
C LEU A 85 2.72 -9.30 0.91
N GLY A 86 1.39 -9.20 1.01
CA GLY A 86 0.61 -9.78 2.09
C GLY A 86 0.66 -11.31 2.10
N VAL A 87 0.58 -11.95 0.92
CA VAL A 87 0.72 -13.40 0.76
C VAL A 87 2.12 -13.86 1.18
N VAL A 88 3.17 -13.17 0.71
CA VAL A 88 4.55 -13.50 1.10
C VAL A 88 4.75 -13.34 2.61
N ALA A 89 4.23 -12.26 3.20
CA ALA A 89 4.31 -12.02 4.64
C ALA A 89 3.55 -13.09 5.44
N LEU A 90 2.35 -13.48 5.01
CA LEU A 90 1.60 -14.57 5.63
C LEU A 90 2.38 -15.89 5.59
N MET A 91 2.93 -16.27 4.44
CA MET A 91 3.75 -17.48 4.29
C MET A 91 4.99 -17.50 5.20
N ARG A 92 5.57 -16.33 5.48
CA ARG A 92 6.70 -16.20 6.40
C ARG A 92 6.24 -16.25 7.87
N SER A 93 5.11 -15.63 8.19
CA SER A 93 4.56 -15.62 9.55
C SER A 93 4.10 -17.00 10.04
N THR A 94 3.66 -17.89 9.13
CA THR A 94 3.22 -19.25 9.49
C THR A 94 4.38 -20.22 9.73
N ARG A 95 5.59 -19.90 9.25
CA ARG A 95 6.81 -20.70 9.47
C ARG A 95 7.53 -20.37 10.77
N ALA A 96 7.16 -19.27 11.43
CA ALA A 96 7.81 -18.77 12.65
C ALA A 96 7.11 -19.23 13.95
N ASN A 97 5.96 -19.92 13.83
CA ASN A 97 5.23 -20.57 14.94
C ASN A 97 5.46 -22.08 14.88
#